data_AF-A0A8T6Y9C3-F1
#
_entry.id   AF-A0A8T6Y9C3-F1
#
_cell.length_a   1.000
_cell.length_b   1.000
_cell.length_c   1.000
_cell.angle_alpha   90.00
_cell.angle_beta   90.00
_cell.angle_gamma   90.00
#
_symmetry.space_group_name_H-M   'P 1'
#
loop_
_entity.id
_entity.type
_entity.pdbx_description
1 polymer ?
#
loop_
_entity_poly.entity_id
_entity_poly.type
_entity_poly.pdbx_seq_one_letter_code
_entity_poly.pdbx_strand_id
1 'polypeptide(L)'
;MNNKDSTLWILIALLVALVLLSGGGMMGFGMGFGMGFGAIIMLLFWGAIIWLVISLVNAITKKSEETPESALTILKKRYARSEITREQYLEMEKELAR
;
A
#
# COMPACT_ATOMS: atom_id res chain seq x y z
N MET A 1 12.22 -4.42 -6.87
CA MET A 1 11.07 -4.06 -6.01
C MET A 1 11.64 -3.56 -4.70
N ASN A 2 11.40 -2.30 -4.37
CA ASN A 2 11.94 -1.70 -3.14
C ASN A 2 11.31 -2.42 -1.94
N ASN A 3 12.19 -3.03 -1.16
CA ASN A 3 11.97 -3.82 0.04
C ASN A 3 11.02 -3.16 1.06
N LYS A 4 10.85 -1.83 1.03
CA LYS A 4 9.91 -1.10 1.89
C LYS A 4 8.44 -1.33 1.53
N ASP A 5 8.12 -1.43 0.25
CA ASP A 5 6.74 -1.63 -0.20
C ASP A 5 6.33 -3.08 0.12
N SER A 6 7.22 -4.04 -0.14
CA SER A 6 7.00 -5.44 0.20
C SER A 6 6.80 -5.65 1.70
N THR A 7 7.53 -4.95 2.58
CA THR A 7 7.30 -5.06 4.02
C THR A 7 5.93 -4.54 4.44
N LEU A 8 5.43 -3.46 3.83
CA LEU A 8 4.10 -2.92 4.11
C LEU A 8 3.01 -3.87 3.62
N TRP A 9 3.16 -4.43 2.41
CA TRP A 9 2.24 -5.43 1.87
C TRP A 9 2.21 -6.72 2.70
N ILE A 10 3.37 -7.18 3.18
CA ILE A 10 3.47 -8.34 4.07
C ILE A 10 2.81 -8.04 5.42
N LEU A 11 3.01 -6.86 6.00
CA LEU A 11 2.38 -6.46 7.27
C LEU A 11 0.86 -6.33 7.14
N ILE A 12 0.36 -5.73 6.07
CA ILE A 12 -1.08 -5.65 5.79
C ILE A 12 -1.66 -7.06 5.59
N ALA A 13 -1.01 -7.90 4.79
CA ALA A 13 -1.45 -9.28 4.58
C ALA A 13 -1.45 -10.10 5.88
N LEU A 14 -0.46 -9.89 6.74
CA LEU A 14 -0.33 -10.59 8.02
C LEU A 14 -1.37 -10.10 9.04
N LEU A 15 -1.70 -8.81 9.05
CA LEU A 15 -2.76 -8.24 9.89
C LEU A 15 -4.14 -8.72 9.43
N VAL A 16 -4.40 -8.72 8.12
CA VAL A 16 -5.63 -9.28 7.53
C VAL A 16 -5.73 -10.79 7.81
N ALA A 17 -4.63 -11.54 7.66
CA ALA A 17 -4.60 -12.97 7.99
C ALA A 17 -4.86 -13.22 9.48
N LEU A 18 -4.29 -12.41 10.39
CA LEU A 18 -4.53 -12.51 11.83
C LEU A 18 -5.99 -12.21 12.19
N VAL A 19 -6.59 -11.22 11.55
CA VAL A 19 -8.02 -10.89 11.68
C VAL A 19 -8.90 -12.04 11.17
N LEU A 20 -8.56 -12.65 10.03
CA LEU A 20 -9.29 -13.79 9.49
C LEU A 20 -9.14 -15.06 10.34
N LEU A 21 -7.95 -15.32 10.90
CA LEU A 21 -7.72 -16.45 11.80
C LEU A 21 -8.39 -16.25 13.17
N SER A 22 -8.50 -15.02 13.67
CA SER A 22 -9.16 -14.74 14.95
C SER A 22 -10.69 -14.67 14.86
N GLY A 23 -11.26 -14.38 13.68
CA GLY A 23 -12.71 -14.34 13.45
C GLY A 23 -13.32 -15.62 12.87
N GLY A 24 -12.51 -16.56 12.37
CA GLY A 24 -12.97 -17.77 11.66
C GLY A 24 -12.76 -19.10 12.37
N GLY A 25 -12.15 -19.10 13.56
CA GLY A 25 -11.80 -20.31 14.28
C GLY A 25 -12.74 -20.59 15.47
N MET A 26 -13.53 -21.65 15.35
CA MET A 26 -14.38 -22.27 16.40
C MET A 26 -15.74 -21.59 16.66
N MET A 27 -16.79 -22.20 16.09
CA MET A 27 -18.24 -22.21 16.46
C MET A 27 -19.01 -22.25 15.13
N GLY A 28 -19.68 -23.30 14.67
CA GLY A 28 -20.07 -24.57 15.24
C GLY A 28 -21.03 -25.17 14.21
N PHE A 29 -20.91 -26.47 14.00
CA PHE A 29 -21.91 -27.29 13.33
C PHE A 29 -23.23 -27.13 14.14
N GLY A 30 -24.12 -26.22 13.75
CA GLY A 30 -25.24 -25.84 14.62
C GLY A 30 -26.29 -24.96 13.97
N MET A 31 -27.23 -25.61 13.29
CA MET A 31 -28.68 -25.34 13.34
C MET A 31 -29.12 -23.86 13.41
N GLY A 32 -29.65 -23.31 12.30
CA GLY A 32 -30.55 -22.16 12.37
C GLY A 32 -30.40 -21.17 11.22
N PHE A 33 -31.46 -21.05 10.42
CA PHE A 33 -31.62 -20.18 9.24
C PHE A 33 -31.44 -18.66 9.50
N GLY A 34 -31.00 -18.24 10.70
CA GLY A 34 -30.81 -16.85 11.12
C GLY A 34 -29.37 -16.39 11.35
N MET A 35 -28.39 -17.30 11.46
CA MET A 35 -26.97 -16.91 11.69
C MET A 35 -26.19 -16.62 10.40
N GLY A 36 -26.65 -17.09 9.23
CA GLY A 36 -25.97 -16.84 7.96
C GLY A 36 -26.00 -15.38 7.52
N PHE A 37 -27.11 -14.68 7.80
CA PHE A 37 -27.25 -13.26 7.44
C PHE A 37 -26.30 -12.38 8.26
N GLY A 38 -26.13 -12.67 9.56
CA GLY A 38 -25.16 -12.00 10.42
C GLY A 38 -23.72 -12.24 9.97
N ALA A 39 -23.37 -13.47 9.60
CA ALA A 39 -22.03 -13.82 9.10
C ALA A 39 -21.71 -13.13 7.76
N ILE A 40 -22.68 -13.05 6.85
CA ILE A 40 -22.52 -12.38 5.55
C ILE A 40 -22.32 -10.87 5.73
N ILE A 41 -23.15 -10.23 6.57
CA ILE A 41 -23.01 -8.80 6.87
C ILE A 41 -21.66 -8.51 7.55
N MET A 42 -21.19 -9.39 8.43
CA MET A 42 -19.87 -9.25 9.04
C MET A 42 -18.73 -9.40 8.03
N LEU A 43 -18.81 -10.39 7.14
CA LEU A 43 -17.83 -10.55 6.06
C LEU A 43 -17.80 -9.35 5.11
N LEU A 44 -18.97 -8.82 4.75
CA LEU A 44 -19.08 -7.60 3.95
C LEU A 44 -18.49 -6.39 4.66
N PHE A 45 -18.70 -6.27 5.97
CA PHE A 45 -18.12 -5.20 6.79
C PHE A 45 -16.57 -5.28 6.81
N TRP A 46 -16.01 -6.47 7.05
CA TRP A 46 -14.54 -6.68 6.98
C TRP A 46 -13.99 -6.46 5.58
N GLY A 47 -14.69 -6.92 4.53
CA GLY A 47 -14.33 -6.68 3.14
C GLY A 47 -14.34 -5.19 2.79
N ALA A 48 -15.33 -4.44 3.27
CA ALA A 48 -15.42 -2.99 3.10
C ALA A 48 -14.27 -2.26 3.81
N ILE A 49 -13.88 -2.69 5.01
CA ILE A 49 -12.71 -2.15 5.71
C ILE A 49 -11.43 -2.39 4.90
N ILE A 50 -11.22 -3.61 4.40
CA ILE A 50 -10.05 -3.94 3.57
C ILE A 50 -10.04 -3.08 2.31
N TRP A 51 -11.18 -2.96 1.62
CA TRP A 51 -11.31 -2.12 0.43
C TRP A 51 -11.01 -0.64 0.73
N LEU A 52 -11.47 -0.11 1.87
CA LEU A 52 -11.20 1.25 2.31
C LEU A 52 -9.70 1.46 2.58
N VAL A 53 -9.05 0.53 3.28
CA VAL A 53 -7.60 0.59 3.53
C VAL A 53 -6.82 0.55 2.22
N ILE A 54 -7.18 -0.35 1.29
CA ILE A 54 -6.55 -0.43 -0.04
C ILE A 54 -6.80 0.85 -0.83
N SER A 55 -8.00 1.43 -0.78
CA SER A 55 -8.32 2.68 -1.46
C SER A 55 -7.51 3.86 -0.91
N LEU A 56 -7.34 3.96 0.42
CA LEU A 56 -6.48 4.95 1.06
C LEU A 56 -5.01 4.77 0.69
N VAL A 57 -4.50 3.54 0.75
CA VAL A 57 -3.12 3.23 0.36
C VAL A 57 -2.92 3.53 -1.12
N ASN A 58 -3.87 3.18 -1.99
CA ASN A 58 -3.83 3.50 -3.41
C ASN A 58 -3.93 5.00 -3.65
N ALA A 59 -4.72 5.76 -2.90
CA ALA A 59 -4.80 7.21 -3.02
C ALA A 59 -3.49 7.89 -2.57
N ILE A 60 -2.86 7.39 -1.51
CA ILE A 60 -1.56 7.89 -1.03
C ILE A 60 -0.44 7.51 -1.99
N THR A 61 -0.45 6.30 -2.52
CA THR A 61 0.54 5.82 -3.51
C THR A 61 0.36 6.50 -4.86
N LYS A 62 -0.89 6.73 -5.30
CA LYS A 62 -1.19 7.50 -6.52
C LYS A 62 -0.81 8.97 -6.38
N LYS A 63 -0.79 9.53 -5.16
CA LYS A 63 -0.24 10.87 -4.92
C LYS A 63 1.29 10.94 -5.09
N SER A 64 1.97 9.79 -5.13
CA SER A 64 3.38 9.68 -5.57
C SER A 64 3.55 9.36 -7.06
N GLU A 65 2.49 9.01 -7.78
CA GLU A 65 2.52 8.77 -9.23
C GLU A 65 1.87 9.91 -10.06
N GLU A 66 1.15 10.84 -9.43
CA GLU A 66 0.64 12.07 -10.07
C GLU A 66 1.53 13.30 -9.85
N THR A 67 2.77 13.13 -9.40
CA THR A 67 3.83 14.05 -9.83
C THR A 67 4.45 13.42 -11.08
N PRO A 68 4.34 14.03 -12.28
CA PRO A 68 5.06 13.53 -13.45
C PRO A 68 6.52 13.43 -13.01
N GLU A 69 7.09 12.21 -12.97
CA GLU A 69 8.37 11.88 -12.33
C GLU A 69 9.23 13.14 -12.21
N SER A 70 9.18 13.81 -11.04
CA SER A 70 9.76 15.15 -10.89
C SER A 70 11.16 15.07 -11.46
N ALA A 71 11.56 15.99 -12.32
CA ALA A 71 12.85 15.92 -13.00
C ALA A 71 14.01 15.65 -12.00
N LEU A 72 13.84 16.03 -10.73
CA LEU A 72 14.66 15.67 -9.58
C LEU A 72 14.80 14.16 -9.32
N THR A 73 13.74 13.36 -9.43
CA THR A 73 13.77 11.88 -9.27
C THR A 73 14.55 11.22 -10.40
N ILE A 74 14.38 11.68 -11.64
CA ILE A 74 15.18 11.22 -12.79
C ILE A 74 16.65 11.60 -12.60
N LEU A 75 16.91 12.84 -12.17
CA LEU A 75 18.24 13.36 -11.87
C LEU A 75 18.95 12.53 -10.78
N LYS A 76 18.24 12.23 -9.69
CA LYS A 76 18.73 11.40 -8.58
C LYS A 76 19.03 9.97 -9.01
N LYS A 77 18.22 9.41 -9.91
CA LYS A 77 18.45 8.06 -10.48
C LYS A 77 19.70 8.01 -11.36
N ARG A 78 19.97 9.05 -12.15
CA ARG A 78 21.18 9.17 -12.98
C ARG A 78 22.44 9.41 -12.14
N TYR A 79 22.34 10.22 -11.09
CA TYR A 79 23.44 10.39 -10.13
C TYR A 79 23.77 9.08 -9.40
N ALA A 80 22.76 8.32 -8.98
CA ALA A 80 22.95 7.01 -8.35
C ALA A 80 23.54 5.95 -9.29
N ARG A 81 23.40 6.14 -10.61
CA ARG A 81 24.04 5.34 -11.65
C ARG A 81 25.44 5.85 -12.04
N SER A 82 25.91 6.92 -11.41
CA SER A 82 27.16 7.62 -11.74
C SER A 82 27.22 8.11 -13.20
N GLU A 83 26.07 8.31 -13.85
CA GLU A 83 25.96 8.82 -15.22
C GLU A 83 26.19 10.35 -15.28
N ILE A 84 26.05 11.04 -14.15
CA ILE A 84 26.27 12.49 -14.00
C ILE A 84 27.16 12.76 -12.79
N THR A 85 27.98 13.81 -12.87
CA THR A 85 28.86 14.19 -11.76
C THR A 85 28.08 14.92 -10.66
N ARG A 86 28.70 15.03 -9.47
CA ARG A 86 28.10 15.74 -8.34
C ARG A 86 27.88 17.23 -8.66
N GLU A 87 28.77 17.88 -9.41
CA GLU A 87 28.57 19.28 -9.81
C GLU A 87 27.34 19.43 -10.70
N GLN A 88 27.20 18.56 -11.70
CA GLN A 88 26.07 18.56 -12.63
C GLN A 88 24.73 18.31 -11.92
N TYR A 89 24.71 17.40 -10.96
CA TYR A 89 23.54 17.14 -10.13
C TYR A 89 23.11 18.39 -9.36
N LEU A 90 24.04 19.08 -8.71
CA LEU A 90 23.74 20.26 -7.88
C LEU A 90 23.24 21.45 -8.71
N GLU A 91 23.77 21.63 -9.93
CA GLU A 91 23.35 22.69 -10.84
C GLU A 91 21.91 22.48 -11.33
N MET A 92 21.61 21.28 -11.82
CA MET A 92 20.26 20.91 -12.28
C MET A 92 19.25 20.86 -11.12
N GLU A 93 19.63 20.40 -9.93
CA GLU A 93 18.76 20.41 -8.75
C GLU A 93 18.34 21.83 -8.37
N LYS A 94 19.28 22.78 -8.42
CA LYS A 94 19.03 24.19 -8.12
C LYS A 94 18.16 24.88 -9.17
N GLU A 95 18.30 24.49 -10.44
CA GLU A 95 17.48 24.99 -11.53
C GLU A 95 16.04 24.46 -11.45
N LEU A 96 15.88 23.17 -11.13
CA LEU A 96 14.57 22.52 -11.00
C LEU A 96 13.81 22.86 -9.72
N ALA A 97 14.51 23.35 -8.68
CA ALA A 97 13.92 23.82 -7.43
C ALA A 97 13.47 25.29 -7.46
N ARG A 98 13.65 25.98 -8.60
CA ARG A 98 13.29 27.38 -8.81
C ARG A 98 11.90 27.52 -9.43
#